data_AF-A0A3D4VEP4-F1
#
_entry.id   AF-A0A3D4VEP4-F1
#
_cell.length_a   1.000
_cell.length_b   1.000
_cell.length_c   1.000
_cell.angle_alpha   90.00
_cell.angle_beta   90.00
_cell.angle_gamma   90.00
#
_symmetry.space_group_name_H-M   'P 1'
#
loop_
_entity.id
_entity.type
_entity.pdbx_description
1 polymer ?
#
loop_
_entity_poly.entity_id
_entity_poly.type
_entity_poly.pdbx_seq_one_letter_code
_entity_poly.pdbx_strand_id
1 'polypeptide(L)'
;MVDLGSLRGGRAWRCIRRLPAVSPLLSLLWLLSLPTTGRAQPAGSAPAGTAAAAPLSTQPAKPRSAKADSVFRLGERIERDQPVPAMRYYHEAVALARKSDDSVTLANAHYRIGITFWARNFYDSALVYLDSALVVRRRLDDPTELARVYNGLGASYYQLGIYEPALEAFVQALRMRRVSRDSMGLARTLTNIGKVYHDWGQLERARVTLQEATRVAEGVPAGAAALGYALNSLAMLEIDRGNLVDARRLIDQSIGAYELPMGRTSRADSVESWEFNAVSTGALLLREGRAAEANTILDSVLASAVDRRSDRARARALLYLGEASVLLGNAAKARAQFTESLALSRIVGQRIIALAALDHLSELEYSSGNARAAVGYLRAYRVLRDTIFDQDAALRIAAREARSETDAALRANVQLQARGEEQQVVISRQRSTVIMGSIILALVSALLLLLVYHQRRERARVAALAAANAELASLNEELRTALAEVRTLSGLIPICANCKKVRDDRGYWEAVETFVSERSNATFSHSICQTCGPQLYGDLWPGSPQS
;
A
#
# COMPACT_ATOMS: atom_id res chain seq x y z
N MET A 1 -44.18 29.06 32.26
CA MET A 1 -45.38 28.19 32.24
C MET A 1 -45.06 27.05 31.28
N VAL A 2 -44.82 25.80 31.65
CA VAL A 2 -45.13 25.03 32.85
C VAL A 2 -43.93 24.11 33.16
N ASP A 3 -43.74 23.91 34.45
CA ASP A 3 -42.71 23.14 35.17
C ASP A 3 -43.16 21.66 35.37
N LEU A 4 -42.29 20.88 36.02
CA LEU A 4 -42.43 19.52 36.62
C LEU A 4 -41.54 18.48 35.91
N GLY A 5 -40.50 17.89 36.50
CA GLY A 5 -40.09 17.85 37.90
C GLY A 5 -40.20 16.42 38.46
N SER A 6 -39.05 15.73 38.49
CA SER A 6 -38.61 14.74 39.50
C SER A 6 -39.39 13.43 39.71
N LEU A 7 -38.63 12.34 39.86
CA LEU A 7 -38.74 11.27 40.87
C LEU A 7 -37.42 10.46 40.76
N ARG A 8 -36.37 10.67 41.59
CA ARG A 8 -36.09 9.97 42.87
C ARG A 8 -36.79 8.59 42.93
N GLY A 9 -36.16 7.44 43.17
CA GLY A 9 -34.85 7.06 43.70
C GLY A 9 -35.05 5.73 44.44
N GLY A 10 -34.00 4.92 44.62
CA GLY A 10 -33.93 3.95 45.73
C GLY A 10 -34.01 2.45 45.41
N ARG A 11 -32.82 1.82 45.43
CA ARG A 11 -32.44 0.58 46.14
C ARG A 11 -33.38 -0.64 46.11
N ALA A 12 -32.87 -1.75 45.56
CA ALA A 12 -33.06 -3.08 46.15
C ALA A 12 -31.81 -3.95 45.95
N TRP A 13 -31.27 -4.42 47.07
CA TRP A 13 -30.21 -5.41 47.22
C TRP A 13 -30.72 -6.83 46.94
N ARG A 14 -29.76 -7.78 46.85
CA ARG A 14 -29.87 -9.27 46.81
C ARG A 14 -29.94 -9.80 45.37
N CYS A 15 -29.04 -10.66 44.91
CA CYS A 15 -28.72 -11.95 45.50
C CYS A 15 -27.26 -12.37 45.24
N ILE A 16 -26.62 -12.77 46.34
CA ILE A 16 -25.41 -13.59 46.40
C ILE A 16 -25.81 -15.02 46.03
N ARG A 17 -25.12 -15.65 45.07
CA ARG A 17 -25.02 -17.11 45.02
C ARG A 17 -23.55 -17.53 44.97
N ARG A 18 -23.22 -18.30 46.00
CA ARG A 18 -21.96 -18.93 46.37
C ARG A 18 -21.39 -19.79 45.23
N LEU A 19 -20.09 -19.70 44.98
CA LEU A 19 -19.29 -20.76 44.38
C LEU A 19 -18.24 -21.19 45.43
N PRO A 20 -18.01 -22.50 45.62
CA PRO A 20 -17.11 -22.98 46.66
C PRO A 20 -15.65 -22.90 46.22
N ALA A 21 -14.78 -22.57 47.17
CA ALA A 21 -13.35 -22.75 47.08
C ALA A 21 -13.00 -24.25 47.12
N VAL A 22 -12.16 -24.70 46.19
CA VAL A 22 -11.33 -25.90 46.36
C VAL A 22 -9.90 -25.56 45.93
N SER A 23 -8.99 -26.00 46.78
CA SER A 23 -7.60 -25.60 47.01
C SER A 23 -6.61 -25.85 45.86
N PRO A 24 -5.40 -25.25 45.93
CA PRO A 24 -4.44 -25.15 44.84
C PRO A 24 -3.42 -26.29 44.88
N LEU A 25 -3.30 -27.06 43.80
CA LEU A 25 -2.17 -27.96 43.56
C LEU A 25 -2.06 -28.18 42.05
N LEU A 26 -1.06 -27.54 41.44
CA LEU A 26 -0.30 -27.95 40.24
C LEU A 26 0.30 -26.70 39.58
N SER A 27 1.22 -26.09 40.31
CA SER A 27 2.29 -25.30 39.75
C SER A 27 3.30 -26.27 39.13
N LEU A 28 3.54 -26.21 37.82
CA LEU A 28 4.84 -26.37 37.15
C LEU A 28 4.64 -26.60 35.65
N LEU A 29 5.46 -25.89 34.86
CA LEU A 29 5.69 -26.06 33.41
C LEU A 29 4.77 -25.32 32.45
N TRP A 30 4.79 -23.98 32.48
CA TRP A 30 4.67 -23.16 31.26
C TRP A 30 5.63 -21.95 31.37
N LEU A 31 6.92 -22.23 31.20
CA LEU A 31 7.93 -21.22 30.91
C LEU A 31 8.33 -21.38 29.44
N LEU A 32 8.49 -20.24 28.76
CA LEU A 32 8.98 -20.03 27.40
C LEU A 32 7.92 -19.97 26.29
N SER A 33 7.13 -18.90 26.27
CA SER A 33 6.99 -18.02 25.08
C SER A 33 6.02 -16.86 25.36
N LEU A 34 6.54 -15.75 25.86
CA LEU A 34 5.87 -14.45 25.82
C LEU A 34 6.70 -13.53 24.90
N PRO A 35 6.14 -13.06 23.77
CA PRO A 35 6.64 -11.85 23.14
C PRO A 35 6.24 -10.66 24.02
N THR A 36 7.21 -9.78 24.23
CA THR A 36 7.11 -8.53 25.00
C THR A 36 6.03 -7.62 24.41
N THR A 37 4.91 -7.46 25.10
CA THR A 37 4.00 -6.32 24.92
C THR A 37 4.17 -5.35 26.08
N GLY A 38 4.46 -4.11 25.71
CA GLY A 38 4.69 -3.00 26.62
C GLY A 38 3.47 -2.69 27.49
N ARG A 39 3.81 -2.30 28.71
CA ARG A 39 2.98 -1.77 29.79
C ARG A 39 1.95 -0.75 29.28
N ALA A 40 0.67 -1.02 29.55
CA ALA A 40 -0.39 -0.01 29.56
C ALA A 40 -0.57 0.52 31.00
N GLN A 41 -0.60 1.84 31.17
CA GLN A 41 -1.10 2.53 32.36
C GLN A 41 -1.84 3.82 31.93
N PRO A 42 -2.69 4.39 32.80
CA PRO A 42 -4.05 4.77 32.45
C PRO A 42 -4.25 6.23 32.05
N ALA A 43 -5.45 6.47 31.51
CA ALA A 43 -6.00 7.74 31.04
C ALA A 43 -5.98 8.87 32.09
N GLY A 44 -5.60 10.07 31.63
CA GLY A 44 -5.80 11.35 32.31
C GLY A 44 -6.08 12.46 31.29
N SER A 45 -7.31 13.00 31.37
CA SER A 45 -7.82 14.34 30.99
C SER A 45 -7.18 15.17 29.84
N ALA A 46 -8.03 15.53 28.87
CA ALA A 46 -7.81 16.45 27.74
C ALA A 46 -7.43 17.90 28.14
N PRO A 47 -6.95 18.73 27.18
CA PRO A 47 -7.88 19.67 26.52
C PRO A 47 -7.63 19.91 25.01
N ALA A 48 -8.60 20.60 24.41
CA ALA A 48 -8.79 20.88 22.99
C ALA A 48 -7.66 21.69 22.30
N GLY A 49 -7.35 21.34 21.05
CA GLY A 49 -6.51 22.14 20.16
C GLY A 49 -6.27 21.48 18.80
N THR A 50 -6.74 22.15 17.73
CA THR A 50 -6.38 21.98 16.30
C THR A 50 -6.42 20.55 15.71
N ALA A 51 -7.40 20.28 14.86
CA ALA A 51 -7.39 19.13 13.97
C ALA A 51 -6.28 19.27 12.92
N ALA A 52 -5.05 18.90 13.30
CA ALA A 52 -4.00 18.58 12.35
C ALA A 52 -4.37 17.27 11.66
N ALA A 53 -4.54 17.32 10.34
CA ALA A 53 -4.67 16.12 9.52
C ALA A 53 -3.51 15.16 9.85
N ALA A 54 -3.83 13.91 10.18
CA ALA A 54 -2.83 12.90 10.47
C ALA A 54 -1.82 12.80 9.30
N PRO A 55 -0.50 12.69 9.58
CA PRO A 55 0.48 12.54 8.51
C PRO A 55 0.22 11.22 7.80
N LEU A 56 -0.11 11.31 6.51
CA LEU A 56 -0.09 10.17 5.59
C LEU A 56 1.30 9.54 5.65
N SER A 57 1.37 8.24 5.91
CA SER A 57 2.64 7.54 6.10
C SER A 57 3.57 7.73 4.89
N THR A 58 4.69 8.42 5.09
CA THR A 58 5.72 8.59 4.07
C THR A 58 6.58 7.33 4.03
N GLN A 59 6.22 6.38 3.15
CA GLN A 59 7.21 5.40 2.73
C GLN A 59 8.33 6.16 1.98
N PRO A 60 9.62 5.90 2.26
CA PRO A 60 10.70 6.53 1.52
C PRO A 60 10.55 6.19 0.03
N ALA A 61 10.53 7.21 -0.81
CA ALA A 61 10.37 7.03 -2.26
C ALA A 61 11.46 6.08 -2.79
N LYS A 62 11.06 5.02 -3.49
CA LYS A 62 12.01 4.15 -4.19
C LYS A 62 12.87 4.99 -5.16
N PRO A 63 14.15 4.62 -5.35
CA PRO A 63 15.06 5.38 -6.21
C PRO A 63 14.53 5.47 -7.65
N ARG A 64 14.76 6.63 -8.28
CA ARG A 64 14.26 6.93 -9.63
C ARG A 64 14.81 5.93 -10.65
N SER A 65 13.96 5.51 -11.58
CA SER A 65 14.36 4.63 -12.67
C SER A 65 15.15 5.44 -13.69
N ALA A 66 16.46 5.16 -13.80
CA ALA A 66 17.33 5.85 -14.76
C ALA A 66 16.81 5.76 -16.20
N LYS A 67 16.16 4.64 -16.56
CA LYS A 67 15.54 4.45 -17.87
C LYS A 67 14.27 5.29 -18.04
N ALA A 68 13.39 5.34 -17.04
CA ALA A 68 12.19 6.16 -17.13
C ALA A 68 12.53 7.66 -17.19
N ASP A 69 13.48 8.10 -16.35
CA ASP A 69 13.94 9.48 -16.30
C ASP A 69 14.66 9.90 -17.60
N SER A 70 15.47 9.02 -18.20
CA SER A 70 16.15 9.35 -19.47
C SER A 70 15.17 9.56 -20.63
N VAL A 71 14.14 8.71 -20.72
CA VAL A 71 13.05 8.84 -21.71
C VAL A 71 12.24 10.11 -21.44
N PHE A 72 11.91 10.39 -20.19
CA PHE A 72 11.23 11.64 -19.81
C PHE A 72 12.02 12.88 -20.26
N ARG A 73 13.32 12.94 -19.93
CA ARG A 73 14.19 14.06 -20.32
C ARG A 73 14.36 14.18 -21.84
N LEU A 74 14.23 13.09 -22.59
CA LEU A 74 14.24 13.16 -24.06
C LEU A 74 12.99 13.88 -24.58
N GLY A 75 11.83 13.62 -23.99
CA GLY A 75 10.61 14.40 -24.24
C GLY A 75 10.81 15.88 -23.98
N GLU A 76 11.38 16.26 -22.82
CA GLU A 76 11.62 17.67 -22.47
C GLU A 76 12.55 18.40 -23.47
N ARG A 77 13.58 17.71 -23.98
CA ARG A 77 14.51 18.31 -24.93
C ARG A 77 13.86 18.68 -26.26
N ILE A 78 12.93 17.84 -26.74
CA ILE A 78 12.31 18.05 -28.05
C ILE A 78 10.97 18.78 -27.98
N GLU A 79 10.34 18.86 -26.79
CA GLU A 79 9.00 19.47 -26.64
C GLU A 79 8.93 20.88 -27.21
N ARG A 80 10.00 21.66 -27.05
CA ARG A 80 10.07 23.03 -27.57
C ARG A 80 9.87 23.10 -29.08
N ASP A 81 10.49 22.19 -29.83
CA ASP A 81 10.49 22.22 -31.30
C ASP A 81 9.41 21.29 -31.88
N GLN A 82 9.07 20.23 -31.15
CA GLN A 82 8.26 19.11 -31.60
C GLN A 82 7.33 18.63 -30.46
N PRO A 83 6.28 19.41 -30.10
CA PRO A 83 5.41 19.10 -28.96
C PRO A 83 4.58 17.83 -29.16
N VAL A 84 4.17 17.50 -30.40
CA VAL A 84 3.42 16.26 -30.68
C VAL A 84 4.31 15.02 -30.54
N PRO A 85 5.51 14.97 -31.16
CA PRO A 85 6.46 13.89 -30.90
C PRO A 85 6.87 13.75 -29.43
N ALA A 86 7.02 14.86 -28.69
CA ALA A 86 7.36 14.82 -27.26
C ALA A 86 6.36 14.02 -26.42
N MET A 87 5.06 14.08 -26.75
CA MET A 87 4.03 13.31 -26.04
C MET A 87 4.29 11.79 -26.07
N ARG A 88 4.88 11.26 -27.16
CA ARG A 88 5.22 9.82 -27.24
C ARG A 88 6.22 9.43 -26.16
N TYR A 89 7.25 10.23 -25.96
CA TYR A 89 8.25 10.01 -24.92
C TYR A 89 7.66 10.17 -23.52
N TYR A 90 6.78 11.14 -23.30
CA TYR A 90 6.10 11.26 -22.00
C TYR A 90 5.20 10.06 -21.69
N HIS A 91 4.45 9.55 -22.67
CA HIS A 91 3.65 8.33 -22.50
C HIS A 91 4.52 7.08 -22.24
N GLU A 92 5.65 6.95 -22.92
CA GLU A 92 6.60 5.87 -22.67
C GLU A 92 7.22 5.99 -21.26
N ALA A 93 7.58 7.20 -20.84
CA ALA A 93 8.07 7.48 -19.49
C ALA A 93 7.04 7.11 -18.42
N VAL A 94 5.75 7.40 -18.63
CA VAL A 94 4.66 6.94 -17.74
C VAL A 94 4.65 5.42 -17.62
N ALA A 95 4.73 4.69 -18.73
CA ALA A 95 4.69 3.23 -18.73
C ALA A 95 5.91 2.63 -17.99
N LEU A 96 7.10 3.16 -18.23
CA LEU A 96 8.34 2.75 -17.57
C LEU A 96 8.33 3.08 -16.08
N ALA A 97 7.88 4.29 -15.72
CA ALA A 97 7.79 4.75 -14.34
C ALA A 97 6.80 3.90 -13.53
N ARG A 98 5.65 3.53 -14.12
CA ARG A 98 4.69 2.58 -13.48
C ARG A 98 5.29 1.21 -13.24
N LYS A 99 6.03 0.66 -14.21
CA LYS A 99 6.69 -0.67 -14.08
C LYS A 99 7.79 -0.69 -13.02
N SER A 100 8.38 0.46 -12.73
CA SER A 100 9.52 0.60 -11.81
C SER A 100 9.16 1.26 -10.48
N ASP A 101 7.87 1.53 -10.23
CA ASP A 101 7.38 2.30 -9.08
C ASP A 101 8.04 3.70 -8.92
N ASP A 102 8.53 4.30 -10.00
CA ASP A 102 9.15 5.64 -9.99
C ASP A 102 8.06 6.74 -9.94
N SER A 103 7.65 7.08 -8.73
CA SER A 103 6.58 8.07 -8.51
C SER A 103 6.96 9.48 -8.96
N VAL A 104 8.24 9.86 -8.91
CA VAL A 104 8.70 11.19 -9.30
C VAL A 104 8.59 11.36 -10.81
N THR A 105 9.13 10.42 -11.58
CA THR A 105 9.07 10.46 -13.04
C THR A 105 7.63 10.28 -13.53
N LEU A 106 6.83 9.45 -12.85
CA LEU A 106 5.40 9.30 -13.14
C LEU A 106 4.65 10.64 -13.01
N ALA A 107 4.84 11.35 -11.89
CA ALA A 107 4.23 12.65 -11.66
C ALA A 107 4.69 13.69 -12.70
N ASN A 108 5.99 13.74 -12.99
CA ASN A 108 6.56 14.65 -13.97
C ASN A 108 5.99 14.43 -15.37
N ALA A 109 5.93 13.18 -15.82
CA ALA A 109 5.40 12.85 -17.13
C ALA A 109 3.91 13.18 -17.24
N HIS A 110 3.09 12.86 -16.23
CA HIS A 110 1.69 13.27 -16.19
C HIS A 110 1.53 14.80 -16.25
N TYR A 111 2.31 15.54 -15.44
CA TYR A 111 2.27 17.00 -15.46
C TYR A 111 2.64 17.56 -16.84
N ARG A 112 3.72 17.08 -17.47
CA ARG A 112 4.13 17.53 -18.80
C ARG A 112 3.05 17.26 -19.84
N ILE A 113 2.48 16.05 -19.88
CA ILE A 113 1.37 15.73 -20.79
C ILE A 113 0.19 16.70 -20.58
N GLY A 114 -0.16 16.98 -19.32
CA GLY A 114 -1.20 17.94 -18.97
C GLY A 114 -0.91 19.35 -19.51
N ILE A 115 0.32 19.85 -19.32
CA ILE A 115 0.75 21.14 -19.86
C ILE A 115 0.77 21.15 -21.39
N THR A 116 1.20 20.07 -22.04
CA THR A 116 1.17 19.98 -23.51
C THR A 116 -0.26 20.04 -24.04
N PHE A 117 -1.22 19.35 -23.39
CA PHE A 117 -2.64 19.48 -23.75
C PHE A 117 -3.17 20.90 -23.51
N TRP A 118 -2.81 21.52 -22.38
CA TRP A 118 -3.18 22.90 -22.08
C TRP A 118 -2.67 23.88 -23.14
N ALA A 119 -1.40 23.76 -23.55
CA ALA A 119 -0.80 24.60 -24.58
C ALA A 119 -1.45 24.43 -25.96
N ARG A 120 -2.04 23.25 -26.22
CA ARG A 120 -2.82 22.94 -27.43
C ARG A 120 -4.31 23.23 -27.28
N ASN A 121 -4.71 23.88 -26.18
CA ASN A 121 -6.08 24.26 -25.85
C ASN A 121 -7.05 23.08 -25.60
N PHE A 122 -6.54 21.87 -25.35
CA PHE A 122 -7.35 20.73 -24.93
C PHE A 122 -7.47 20.71 -23.40
N TYR A 123 -8.17 21.70 -22.83
CA TYR A 123 -8.23 21.92 -21.39
C TYR A 123 -8.87 20.77 -20.61
N ASP A 124 -9.88 20.10 -21.18
CA ASP A 124 -10.47 18.91 -20.57
C ASP A 124 -9.47 17.76 -20.43
N SER A 125 -8.67 17.51 -21.46
CA SER A 125 -7.60 16.52 -21.42
C SER A 125 -6.50 16.96 -20.44
N ALA A 126 -6.16 18.25 -20.43
CA ALA A 126 -5.17 18.79 -19.49
C ALA A 126 -5.56 18.50 -18.03
N LEU A 127 -6.83 18.72 -17.66
CA LEU A 127 -7.35 18.42 -16.32
C LEU A 127 -7.12 16.96 -15.93
N VAL A 128 -7.42 15.99 -16.81
CA VAL A 128 -7.23 14.55 -16.53
C VAL A 128 -5.77 14.21 -16.16
N TYR A 129 -4.81 14.74 -16.91
CA TYR A 129 -3.40 14.47 -16.67
C TYR A 129 -2.82 15.26 -15.49
N LEU A 130 -3.31 16.49 -15.26
CA LEU A 130 -2.93 17.29 -14.11
C LEU A 130 -3.48 16.70 -12.80
N ASP A 131 -4.69 16.17 -12.79
CA ASP A 131 -5.24 15.42 -11.65
C ASP A 131 -4.44 14.15 -11.36
N SER A 132 -4.05 13.43 -12.42
CA SER A 132 -3.17 12.27 -12.29
C SER A 132 -1.82 12.65 -11.66
N ALA A 133 -1.24 13.79 -12.06
CA ALA A 133 -0.03 14.32 -11.44
C ALA A 133 -0.26 14.74 -9.98
N LEU A 134 -1.40 15.36 -9.67
CA LEU A 134 -1.78 15.82 -8.34
C LEU A 134 -1.83 14.66 -7.34
N VAL A 135 -2.50 13.56 -7.72
CA VAL A 135 -2.62 12.35 -6.88
C VAL A 135 -1.26 11.80 -6.49
N VAL A 136 -0.32 11.75 -7.44
CA VAL A 136 1.04 11.25 -7.17
C VAL A 136 1.83 12.28 -6.35
N ARG A 137 1.74 13.58 -6.68
CA ARG A 137 2.49 14.65 -6.00
C ARG A 137 2.08 14.84 -4.55
N ARG A 138 0.80 14.65 -4.20
CA ARG A 138 0.34 14.67 -2.80
C ARG A 138 1.04 13.64 -1.91
N ARG A 139 1.51 12.52 -2.48
CA ARG A 139 2.26 11.48 -1.75
C ARG A 139 3.75 11.78 -1.64
N LEU A 140 4.27 12.65 -2.51
CA LEU A 140 5.68 13.02 -2.55
C LEU A 140 6.02 14.22 -1.65
N ASP A 141 5.00 14.90 -1.11
CA ASP A 141 5.11 16.06 -0.22
C ASP A 141 6.06 17.16 -0.73
N ASP A 142 5.97 17.44 -2.03
CA ASP A 142 6.76 18.47 -2.72
C ASP A 142 5.88 19.72 -2.96
N PRO A 143 5.92 20.73 -2.08
CA PRO A 143 5.05 21.91 -2.19
C PRO A 143 5.32 22.71 -3.46
N THR A 144 6.56 22.76 -3.94
CA THR A 144 6.92 23.49 -5.16
C THR A 144 6.23 22.86 -6.38
N GLU A 145 6.27 21.54 -6.50
CA GLU A 145 5.65 20.85 -7.62
C GLU A 145 4.11 20.77 -7.47
N LEU A 146 3.59 20.65 -6.24
CA LEU A 146 2.15 20.78 -5.98
C LEU A 146 1.61 22.14 -6.43
N ALA A 147 2.33 23.23 -6.13
CA ALA A 147 1.96 24.56 -6.59
C ALA A 147 1.83 24.64 -8.12
N ARG A 148 2.76 24.01 -8.85
CA ARG A 148 2.75 23.98 -10.32
C ARG A 148 1.54 23.22 -10.87
N VAL A 149 1.21 22.08 -10.28
CA VAL A 149 0.04 21.28 -10.67
C VAL A 149 -1.24 22.07 -10.41
N TYR A 150 -1.40 22.63 -9.22
CA TYR A 150 -2.57 23.46 -8.88
C TYR A 150 -2.71 24.69 -9.78
N ASN A 151 -1.61 25.36 -10.11
CA ASN A 151 -1.64 26.47 -11.06
C ASN A 151 -2.07 26.02 -12.47
N GLY A 152 -1.65 24.82 -12.90
CA GLY A 152 -2.09 24.23 -14.17
C GLY A 152 -3.59 23.90 -14.18
N LEU A 153 -4.10 23.34 -13.09
CA LEU A 153 -5.53 23.04 -12.92
C LEU A 153 -6.35 24.33 -12.96
N GLY A 154 -5.95 25.34 -12.16
CA GLY A 154 -6.62 26.63 -12.14
C GLY A 154 -6.64 27.32 -13.50
N ALA A 155 -5.52 27.27 -14.23
CA ALA A 155 -5.44 27.81 -15.59
C ALA A 155 -6.31 27.04 -16.58
N SER A 156 -6.48 25.73 -16.42
CA SER A 156 -7.35 24.91 -17.27
C SER A 156 -8.82 25.24 -17.02
N TYR A 157 -9.24 25.29 -15.75
CA TYR A 157 -10.60 25.68 -15.39
C TYR A 157 -10.95 27.10 -15.86
N TYR A 158 -10.03 28.05 -15.67
CA TYR A 158 -10.21 29.42 -16.12
C TYR A 158 -10.43 29.52 -17.64
N GLN A 159 -9.68 28.77 -18.46
CA GLN A 159 -9.91 28.77 -19.91
C GLN A 159 -11.25 28.14 -20.31
N LEU A 160 -11.73 27.16 -19.55
CA LEU A 160 -13.07 26.60 -19.69
C LEU A 160 -14.17 27.54 -19.16
N GLY A 161 -13.81 28.70 -18.59
CA GLY A 161 -14.75 29.64 -18.01
C GLY A 161 -15.31 29.21 -16.65
N ILE A 162 -14.72 28.20 -16.00
CA ILE A 162 -15.22 27.62 -14.76
C ILE A 162 -14.49 28.31 -13.59
N TYR A 163 -15.06 29.41 -13.08
CA TYR A 163 -14.30 30.35 -12.24
C TYR A 163 -14.13 29.92 -10.77
N GLU A 164 -15.12 29.33 -10.11
CA GLU A 164 -14.96 28.86 -8.71
C GLU A 164 -13.84 27.83 -8.58
N PRO A 165 -13.83 26.71 -9.34
CA PRO A 165 -12.74 25.73 -9.27
C PRO A 165 -11.40 26.30 -9.73
N ALA A 166 -11.40 27.27 -10.66
CA ALA A 166 -10.17 27.97 -11.01
C ALA A 166 -9.57 28.70 -9.81
N LEU A 167 -10.40 29.47 -9.08
CA LEU A 167 -10.00 30.16 -7.86
C LEU A 167 -9.54 29.19 -6.78
N GLU A 168 -10.28 28.11 -6.53
CA GLU A 168 -9.90 27.10 -5.53
C GLU A 168 -8.52 26.51 -5.82
N ALA A 169 -8.28 26.08 -7.06
CA ALA A 169 -6.99 25.56 -7.48
C ALA A 169 -5.89 26.62 -7.36
N PHE A 170 -6.12 27.87 -7.77
CA PHE A 170 -5.14 28.94 -7.60
C PHE A 170 -4.87 29.27 -6.12
N VAL A 171 -5.87 29.23 -5.24
CA VAL A 171 -5.68 29.44 -3.80
C VAL A 171 -4.84 28.32 -3.18
N GLN A 172 -5.03 27.06 -3.60
CA GLN A 172 -4.13 25.98 -3.20
C GLN A 172 -2.71 26.20 -3.72
N ALA A 173 -2.55 26.66 -4.97
CA ALA A 173 -1.24 27.03 -5.50
C ALA A 173 -0.58 28.14 -4.67
N LEU A 174 -1.31 29.21 -4.31
CA LEU A 174 -0.80 30.27 -3.42
C LEU A 174 -0.31 29.72 -2.09
N ARG A 175 -1.10 28.83 -1.46
CA ARG A 175 -0.72 28.21 -0.19
C ARG A 175 0.59 27.45 -0.32
N MET A 176 0.72 26.62 -1.35
CA MET A 176 1.93 25.83 -1.61
C MET A 176 3.15 26.73 -1.92
N ARG A 177 2.95 27.81 -2.69
CA ARG A 177 4.02 28.79 -3.01
C ARG A 177 4.50 29.57 -1.78
N ARG A 178 3.60 29.88 -0.84
CA ARG A 178 3.99 30.46 0.46
C ARG A 178 4.85 29.50 1.27
N VAL A 179 4.48 28.22 1.31
CA VAL A 179 5.26 27.17 2.01
C VAL A 179 6.64 27.03 1.37
N SER A 180 6.74 26.98 0.05
CA SER A 180 8.02 26.85 -0.67
C SER A 180 8.80 28.16 -0.81
N ARG A 181 8.27 29.30 -0.33
CA ARG A 181 8.84 30.65 -0.48
C ARG A 181 9.08 31.06 -1.95
N ASP A 182 8.27 30.55 -2.88
CA ASP A 182 8.30 30.88 -4.31
C ASP A 182 7.58 32.21 -4.58
N SER A 183 8.28 33.32 -4.39
CA SER A 183 7.72 34.67 -4.56
C SER A 183 7.37 35.00 -6.02
N MET A 184 8.17 34.52 -6.98
CA MET A 184 7.89 34.71 -8.41
C MET A 184 6.61 33.97 -8.83
N GLY A 185 6.48 32.72 -8.38
CA GLY A 185 5.24 31.99 -8.55
C GLY A 185 4.08 32.70 -7.83
N LEU A 186 4.30 33.21 -6.62
CA LEU A 186 3.22 33.86 -5.86
C LEU A 186 2.61 35.00 -6.68
N ALA A 187 3.44 35.87 -7.25
CA ALA A 187 3.01 36.93 -8.15
C ALA A 187 2.22 36.38 -9.35
N ARG A 188 2.73 35.37 -10.06
CA ARG A 188 2.04 34.78 -11.22
C ARG A 188 0.66 34.20 -10.87
N THR A 189 0.52 33.55 -9.72
CA THR A 189 -0.76 33.00 -9.28
C THR A 189 -1.73 34.12 -8.88
N LEU A 190 -1.25 35.15 -8.18
CA LEU A 190 -2.06 36.34 -7.89
C LEU A 190 -2.55 37.01 -9.17
N THR A 191 -1.70 37.17 -10.19
CA THR A 191 -2.12 37.70 -11.49
C THR A 191 -3.22 36.86 -12.13
N ASN A 192 -3.10 35.53 -12.08
CA ASN A 192 -4.15 34.66 -12.62
C ASN A 192 -5.47 34.77 -11.86
N ILE A 193 -5.43 34.88 -10.52
CA ILE A 193 -6.63 35.13 -9.70
C ILE A 193 -7.25 36.49 -10.06
N GLY A 194 -6.42 37.52 -10.20
CA GLY A 194 -6.86 38.85 -10.62
C GLY A 194 -7.60 38.83 -11.95
N LYS A 195 -7.08 38.08 -12.93
CA LYS A 195 -7.75 37.88 -14.23
C LYS A 195 -9.07 37.11 -14.12
N VAL A 196 -9.13 36.08 -13.28
CA VAL A 196 -10.39 35.37 -13.01
C VAL A 196 -11.43 36.35 -12.46
N TYR A 197 -11.07 37.18 -11.48
CA TYR A 197 -12.00 38.20 -10.96
C TYR A 197 -12.37 39.25 -12.00
N HIS A 198 -11.43 39.66 -12.85
CA HIS A 198 -11.67 40.64 -13.92
C HIS A 198 -12.71 40.12 -14.91
N ASP A 199 -12.49 38.93 -15.47
CA ASP A 199 -13.41 38.33 -16.43
C ASP A 199 -14.76 37.91 -15.80
N TRP A 200 -14.78 37.68 -14.49
CA TRP A 200 -16.00 37.44 -13.72
C TRP A 200 -16.72 38.75 -13.32
N GLY A 201 -16.21 39.92 -13.70
CA GLY A 201 -16.83 41.22 -13.39
C GLY A 201 -16.64 41.70 -11.95
N GLN A 202 -15.82 41.01 -11.14
CA GLN A 202 -15.48 41.41 -9.77
C GLN A 202 -14.32 42.42 -9.77
N LEU A 203 -14.54 43.59 -10.39
CA LEU A 203 -13.50 44.56 -10.75
C LEU A 203 -12.66 45.05 -9.57
N GLU A 204 -13.28 45.29 -8.40
CA GLU A 204 -12.52 45.74 -7.22
C GLU A 204 -11.63 44.63 -6.63
N ARG A 205 -12.11 43.38 -6.61
CA ARG A 205 -11.29 42.23 -6.18
C ARG A 205 -10.16 41.99 -7.16
N ALA A 206 -10.42 42.13 -8.46
CA ALA A 206 -9.41 42.05 -9.50
C ALA A 206 -8.31 43.09 -9.27
N ARG A 207 -8.69 44.37 -9.08
CA ARG A 207 -7.75 45.47 -8.84
C ARG A 207 -6.87 45.21 -7.63
N VAL A 208 -7.46 44.92 -6.47
CA VAL A 208 -6.71 44.66 -5.23
C VAL A 208 -5.73 43.50 -5.41
N THR A 209 -6.18 42.41 -6.04
CA THR A 209 -5.34 41.23 -6.25
C THR A 209 -4.19 41.51 -7.24
N LEU A 210 -4.46 42.25 -8.32
CA LEU A 210 -3.45 42.62 -9.31
C LEU A 210 -2.43 43.61 -8.74
N GLN A 211 -2.86 44.56 -7.91
CA GLN A 211 -1.95 45.46 -7.18
C GLN A 211 -1.07 44.71 -6.17
N GLU A 212 -1.61 43.67 -5.51
CA GLU A 212 -0.78 42.76 -4.71
C GLU A 212 0.23 42.00 -5.57
N ALA A 213 -0.21 41.46 -6.72
CA ALA A 213 0.67 40.74 -7.65
C ALA A 213 1.85 41.61 -8.13
N THR A 214 1.58 42.87 -8.50
CA THR A 214 2.61 43.84 -8.90
C THR A 214 3.60 44.10 -7.76
N ARG A 215 3.12 44.41 -6.55
CA ARG A 215 3.99 44.64 -5.38
C ARG A 215 4.88 43.43 -5.05
N VAL A 216 4.32 42.22 -5.11
CA VAL A 216 5.10 41.00 -4.89
C VAL A 216 6.15 40.83 -5.99
N ALA A 217 5.82 41.11 -7.25
CA ALA A 217 6.74 40.96 -8.36
C ALA A 217 7.88 42.00 -8.35
N GLU A 218 7.60 43.25 -7.95
CA GLU A 218 8.60 44.32 -7.79
C GLU A 218 9.65 43.98 -6.73
N GLY A 219 9.25 43.29 -5.66
CA GLY A 219 10.16 42.86 -4.59
C GLY A 219 11.12 41.72 -4.97
N VAL A 220 11.07 41.19 -6.20
CA VAL A 220 11.85 40.02 -6.64
C VAL A 220 12.85 40.42 -7.74
N PRO A 221 14.18 40.34 -7.51
CA PRO A 221 15.21 40.74 -8.49
C PRO A 221 15.16 40.02 -9.85
N ALA A 222 14.56 38.83 -9.92
CA ALA A 222 14.33 38.06 -11.15
C ALA A 222 12.85 38.06 -11.60
N GLY A 223 12.04 38.98 -11.05
CA GLY A 223 10.58 39.03 -11.21
C GLY A 223 10.08 39.75 -12.46
N ALA A 224 10.96 40.25 -13.33
CA ALA A 224 10.65 41.06 -14.52
C ALA A 224 9.45 40.54 -15.34
N ALA A 225 9.47 39.24 -15.70
CA ALA A 225 8.39 38.65 -16.49
C ALA A 225 7.07 38.53 -15.73
N ALA A 226 7.12 38.27 -14.41
CA ALA A 226 5.93 38.23 -13.57
C ALA A 226 5.35 39.64 -13.34
N LEU A 227 6.23 40.64 -13.21
CA LEU A 227 5.88 42.04 -13.06
C LEU A 227 5.19 42.56 -14.33
N GLY A 228 5.81 42.39 -15.50
CA GLY A 228 5.19 42.76 -16.77
C GLY A 228 3.83 42.11 -16.97
N TYR A 229 3.70 40.82 -16.64
CA TYR A 229 2.42 40.11 -16.74
C TYR A 229 1.34 40.68 -15.80
N ALA A 230 1.71 41.02 -14.56
CA ALA A 230 0.81 41.64 -13.59
C ALA A 230 0.38 43.06 -14.02
N LEU A 231 1.34 43.89 -14.44
CA LEU A 231 1.11 45.25 -14.92
C LEU A 231 0.22 45.29 -16.16
N ASN A 232 0.48 44.42 -17.13
CA ASN A 232 -0.35 44.30 -18.33
C ASN A 232 -1.81 43.91 -17.98
N SER A 233 -1.98 42.95 -17.08
CA SER A 233 -3.31 42.52 -16.62
C SER A 233 -4.04 43.63 -15.86
N LEU A 234 -3.31 44.41 -15.05
CA LEU A 234 -3.87 45.59 -14.38
C LEU A 234 -4.23 46.70 -15.38
N ALA A 235 -3.42 46.90 -16.41
CA ALA A 235 -3.73 47.88 -17.46
C ALA A 235 -5.02 47.53 -18.20
N MET A 236 -5.22 46.27 -18.58
CA MET A 236 -6.48 45.81 -19.19
C MET A 236 -7.70 46.08 -18.29
N LEU A 237 -7.57 45.84 -16.99
CA LEU A 237 -8.63 46.19 -16.03
C LEU A 237 -8.91 47.70 -16.01
N GLU A 238 -7.87 48.54 -16.01
CA GLU A 238 -8.05 50.00 -16.01
C GLU A 238 -8.63 50.53 -17.34
N ILE A 239 -8.33 49.88 -18.48
CA ILE A 239 -8.98 50.16 -19.78
C ILE A 239 -10.50 49.94 -19.65
N ASP A 240 -10.92 48.79 -19.10
CA ASP A 240 -12.33 48.45 -18.96
C ASP A 240 -13.06 49.34 -17.94
N ARG A 241 -12.32 49.92 -16.99
CA ARG A 241 -12.83 50.94 -16.06
C ARG A 241 -12.89 52.35 -16.65
N GLY A 242 -12.30 52.58 -17.83
CA GLY A 242 -12.19 53.89 -18.45
C GLY A 242 -11.05 54.76 -17.91
N ASN A 243 -10.17 54.22 -17.07
CA ASN A 243 -9.02 54.92 -16.48
C ASN A 243 -7.82 54.92 -17.45
N LEU A 244 -7.98 55.54 -18.61
CA LEU A 244 -7.04 55.38 -19.75
C LEU A 244 -5.62 55.92 -19.46
N VAL A 245 -5.49 56.96 -18.65
CA VAL A 245 -4.18 57.53 -18.26
C VAL A 245 -3.37 56.52 -17.44
N ASP A 246 -4.01 55.89 -16.45
CA ASP A 246 -3.36 54.85 -15.65
C ASP A 246 -3.07 53.60 -16.47
N ALA A 247 -4.00 53.19 -17.35
CA ALA A 247 -3.78 52.08 -18.26
C ALA A 247 -2.54 52.28 -19.15
N ARG A 248 -2.37 53.47 -19.73
CA ARG A 248 -1.19 53.83 -20.54
C ARG A 248 0.10 53.69 -19.74
N ARG A 249 0.15 54.32 -18.56
CA ARG A 249 1.30 54.24 -17.65
C ARG A 249 1.64 52.79 -17.30
N LEU A 250 0.64 51.96 -17.01
CA LEU A 250 0.83 50.55 -16.66
C LEU A 250 1.33 49.71 -17.84
N ILE A 251 0.87 49.99 -19.07
CA ILE A 251 1.39 49.37 -20.29
C ILE A 251 2.86 49.73 -20.49
N ASP A 252 3.22 51.01 -20.35
CA ASP A 252 4.60 51.48 -20.50
C ASP A 252 5.52 50.83 -19.46
N GLN A 253 5.06 50.73 -18.20
CA GLN A 253 5.78 50.01 -17.13
C GLN A 253 5.91 48.51 -17.43
N SER A 254 4.86 47.89 -17.99
CA SER A 254 4.89 46.48 -18.38
C SER A 254 5.92 46.21 -19.47
N ILE A 255 5.95 47.04 -20.52
CA ILE A 255 6.94 46.97 -21.60
C ILE A 255 8.35 47.13 -21.02
N GLY A 256 8.57 48.16 -20.20
CA GLY A 256 9.85 48.39 -19.54
C GLY A 256 10.30 47.22 -18.66
N ALA A 257 9.38 46.53 -17.98
CA ALA A 257 9.70 45.36 -17.18
C ALA A 257 10.25 44.20 -18.04
N TYR A 258 9.77 44.03 -19.27
CA TYR A 258 10.28 43.00 -20.20
C TYR A 258 11.61 43.39 -20.87
N GLU A 259 11.94 44.68 -20.93
CA GLU A 259 13.17 45.23 -21.55
C GLU A 259 14.38 45.27 -20.58
N LEU A 260 14.21 44.81 -19.33
CA LEU A 260 15.26 44.89 -18.31
C LEU A 260 16.51 44.01 -18.62
N PRO A 261 17.73 44.46 -18.26
CA PRO A 261 19.00 43.99 -18.84
C PRO A 261 19.54 42.64 -18.32
N MET A 262 18.73 41.77 -17.73
CA MET A 262 19.19 40.49 -17.14
C MET A 262 19.42 39.36 -18.16
N GLY A 263 19.50 39.68 -19.46
CA GLY A 263 20.21 38.88 -20.46
C GLY A 263 19.67 37.47 -20.77
N ARG A 264 18.50 37.07 -20.26
CA ARG A 264 17.81 35.85 -20.68
C ARG A 264 16.33 36.11 -20.87
N THR A 265 15.99 36.65 -22.04
CA THR A 265 14.65 36.47 -22.59
C THR A 265 14.58 35.04 -23.12
N SER A 266 13.65 34.22 -22.64
CA SER A 266 13.26 33.09 -23.48
C SER A 266 12.58 33.72 -24.70
N ARG A 267 13.04 33.40 -25.91
CA ARG A 267 12.50 33.96 -27.16
C ARG A 267 10.98 33.73 -27.30
N ALA A 268 10.43 32.75 -26.57
CA ALA A 268 8.99 32.50 -26.48
C ALA A 268 8.29 33.49 -25.55
N ASP A 269 8.89 33.80 -24.39
CA ASP A 269 8.36 34.81 -23.47
C ASP A 269 8.41 36.21 -24.09
N SER A 270 9.42 36.56 -24.91
CA SER A 270 9.49 37.90 -25.52
C SER A 270 8.39 38.15 -26.56
N VAL A 271 8.04 37.14 -27.37
CA VAL A 271 6.99 37.30 -28.39
C VAL A 271 5.61 37.31 -27.75
N GLU A 272 5.32 36.38 -26.82
CA GLU A 272 4.03 36.40 -26.12
C GLU A 272 3.85 37.65 -25.27
N SER A 273 4.89 38.10 -24.56
CA SER A 273 4.86 39.34 -23.77
C SER A 273 4.67 40.58 -24.64
N TRP A 274 5.31 40.62 -25.81
CA TRP A 274 5.05 41.66 -26.80
C TRP A 274 3.60 41.62 -27.29
N GLU A 275 3.07 40.45 -27.68
CA GLU A 275 1.68 40.31 -28.13
C GLU A 275 0.68 40.76 -27.06
N PHE A 276 0.89 40.39 -25.79
CA PHE A 276 0.05 40.84 -24.67
C PHE A 276 0.00 42.36 -24.55
N ASN A 277 1.16 43.01 -24.58
CA ASN A 277 1.26 44.46 -24.51
C ASN A 277 0.70 45.13 -25.76
N ALA A 278 1.00 44.62 -26.96
CA ALA A 278 0.50 45.15 -28.23
C ALA A 278 -1.03 45.08 -28.30
N VAL A 279 -1.65 43.99 -27.84
CA VAL A 279 -3.11 43.88 -27.75
C VAL A 279 -3.68 44.89 -26.76
N SER A 280 -3.04 45.07 -25.60
CA SER A 280 -3.51 46.02 -24.57
C SER A 280 -3.37 47.46 -25.05
N THR A 281 -2.29 47.79 -25.76
CA THR A 281 -2.10 49.07 -26.45
C THR A 281 -3.16 49.28 -27.52
N GLY A 282 -3.46 48.25 -28.33
CA GLY A 282 -4.53 48.29 -29.32
C GLY A 282 -5.88 48.59 -28.67
N ALA A 283 -6.23 47.86 -27.61
CA ALA A 283 -7.46 48.07 -26.84
C ALA A 283 -7.54 49.49 -26.25
N LEU A 284 -6.44 49.99 -25.68
CA LEU A 284 -6.35 51.37 -25.18
C LEU A 284 -6.62 52.39 -26.29
N LEU A 285 -5.96 52.24 -27.45
CA LEU A 285 -6.13 53.13 -28.59
C LEU A 285 -7.57 53.11 -29.12
N LEU A 286 -8.24 51.96 -29.12
CA LEU A 286 -9.65 51.86 -29.49
C LEU A 286 -10.54 52.66 -28.52
N ARG A 287 -10.30 52.58 -27.21
CA ARG A 287 -11.02 53.38 -26.21
C ARG A 287 -10.71 54.88 -26.30
N GLU A 288 -9.54 55.25 -26.82
CA GLU A 288 -9.18 56.63 -27.15
C GLU A 288 -9.76 57.13 -28.50
N GLY A 289 -10.45 56.27 -29.27
CA GLY A 289 -10.99 56.60 -30.60
C GLY A 289 -9.94 56.58 -31.73
N ARG A 290 -8.71 56.13 -31.45
CA ARG A 290 -7.57 56.10 -32.39
C ARG A 290 -7.51 54.77 -33.16
N ALA A 291 -8.61 54.45 -33.84
CA ALA A 291 -8.82 53.14 -34.45
C ALA A 291 -7.81 52.79 -35.57
N ALA A 292 -7.34 53.78 -36.34
CA ALA A 292 -6.35 53.55 -37.40
C ALA A 292 -5.00 53.07 -36.84
N GLU A 293 -4.53 53.71 -35.77
CA GLU A 293 -3.29 53.32 -35.07
C GLU A 293 -3.44 51.96 -34.39
N ALA A 294 -4.60 51.71 -33.76
CA ALA A 294 -4.91 50.41 -33.19
C ALA A 294 -4.86 49.31 -34.26
N ASN A 295 -5.45 49.54 -35.44
CA ASN A 295 -5.48 48.57 -36.53
C ASN A 295 -4.06 48.19 -36.99
N THR A 296 -3.14 49.15 -37.12
CA THR A 296 -1.74 48.85 -37.49
C THR A 296 -1.04 47.94 -36.48
N ILE A 297 -1.20 48.22 -35.19
CA ILE A 297 -0.59 47.40 -34.13
C ILE A 297 -1.22 46.00 -34.12
N LEU A 298 -2.55 45.91 -34.18
CA LEU A 298 -3.27 44.64 -34.11
C LEU A 298 -3.06 43.77 -35.35
N ASP A 299 -2.85 44.36 -36.54
CA ASP A 299 -2.47 43.64 -37.75
C ASP A 299 -1.08 42.99 -37.59
N SER A 300 -0.14 43.65 -36.90
CA SER A 300 1.16 43.04 -36.60
C SER A 300 1.04 41.84 -35.65
N VAL A 301 0.13 41.92 -34.66
CA VAL A 301 -0.19 40.80 -33.75
C VAL A 301 -0.81 39.65 -34.53
N LEU A 302 -1.74 39.95 -35.44
CA LEU A 302 -2.36 38.94 -36.30
C LEU A 302 -1.32 38.23 -37.19
N ALA A 303 -0.42 38.99 -37.81
CA ALA A 303 0.66 38.43 -38.63
C ALA A 303 1.59 37.50 -37.82
N SER A 304 1.98 37.91 -36.61
CA SER A 304 2.78 37.08 -35.70
C SER A 304 2.02 35.80 -35.29
N ALA A 305 0.72 35.91 -35.00
CA ALA A 305 -0.11 34.76 -34.66
C ALA A 305 -0.21 33.75 -35.81
N VAL A 306 -0.30 34.22 -37.06
CA VAL A 306 -0.32 33.36 -38.26
C VAL A 306 1.01 32.64 -38.47
N ASP A 307 2.13 33.36 -38.37
CA ASP A 307 3.47 32.79 -38.51
C ASP A 307 3.71 31.65 -37.51
N ARG A 308 3.29 31.88 -36.25
CA ARG A 308 3.40 30.89 -35.16
C ARG A 308 2.30 29.84 -35.17
N ARG A 309 1.32 29.92 -36.07
CA ARG A 309 0.15 29.04 -36.13
C ARG A 309 -0.60 28.99 -34.80
N SER A 310 -0.75 30.14 -34.15
CA SER A 310 -1.45 30.32 -32.88
C SER A 310 -2.88 30.79 -33.12
N ASP A 311 -3.81 29.84 -33.25
CA ASP A 311 -5.25 30.14 -33.38
C ASP A 311 -5.79 30.95 -32.20
N ARG A 312 -5.18 30.77 -31.01
CA ARG A 312 -5.48 31.54 -29.79
C ARG A 312 -5.16 33.03 -29.94
N ALA A 313 -3.96 33.35 -30.40
CA ALA A 313 -3.54 34.74 -30.61
C ALA A 313 -4.29 35.36 -31.78
N ARG A 314 -4.54 34.58 -32.84
CA ARG A 314 -5.32 34.98 -34.02
C ARG A 314 -6.75 35.35 -33.64
N ALA A 315 -7.45 34.53 -32.86
CA ALA A 315 -8.81 34.82 -32.42
C ALA A 315 -8.90 36.14 -31.64
N ARG A 316 -7.93 36.38 -30.75
CA ARG A 316 -7.87 37.62 -29.97
C ARG A 316 -7.55 38.85 -30.84
N ALA A 317 -6.58 38.76 -31.74
CA ALA A 317 -6.24 39.86 -32.64
C ALA A 317 -7.43 40.23 -33.54
N LEU A 318 -8.13 39.23 -34.09
CA LEU A 318 -9.32 39.43 -34.91
C LEU A 318 -10.48 40.09 -34.16
N LEU A 319 -10.64 39.80 -32.86
CA LEU A 319 -11.65 40.46 -32.03
C LEU A 319 -11.43 41.98 -32.01
N TYR A 320 -10.25 42.42 -31.59
CA TYR A 320 -9.94 43.84 -31.51
C TYR A 320 -9.81 44.51 -32.88
N LEU A 321 -9.37 43.79 -33.92
CA LEU A 321 -9.42 44.29 -35.30
C LEU A 321 -10.86 44.51 -35.79
N GLY A 322 -11.79 43.66 -35.34
CA GLY A 322 -13.21 43.84 -35.58
C GLY A 322 -13.72 45.14 -34.95
N GLU A 323 -13.38 45.39 -33.68
CA GLU A 323 -13.70 46.66 -33.00
C GLU A 323 -13.09 47.87 -33.75
N ALA A 324 -11.84 47.76 -34.19
CA ALA A 324 -11.19 48.80 -35.00
C ALA A 324 -11.97 49.06 -36.30
N SER A 325 -12.38 48.01 -37.00
CA SER A 325 -13.16 48.11 -38.24
C SER A 325 -14.54 48.75 -38.01
N VAL A 326 -15.19 48.51 -36.88
CA VAL A 326 -16.44 49.19 -36.51
C VAL A 326 -16.21 50.69 -36.38
N LEU A 327 -15.18 51.10 -35.63
CA LEU A 327 -14.85 52.52 -35.44
C LEU A 327 -14.41 53.22 -36.74
N LEU A 328 -13.83 52.48 -37.68
CA LEU A 328 -13.48 52.96 -39.02
C LEU A 328 -14.67 52.96 -39.99
N GLY A 329 -15.88 52.56 -39.56
CA GLY A 329 -17.08 52.53 -40.37
C GLY A 329 -17.16 51.37 -41.37
N ASN A 330 -16.32 50.35 -41.25
CA ASN A 330 -16.30 49.19 -42.14
C ASN A 330 -17.01 47.98 -41.52
N ALA A 331 -18.35 48.03 -41.50
CA ALA A 331 -19.19 46.99 -40.91
C ALA A 331 -19.00 45.60 -41.54
N ALA A 332 -18.78 45.53 -42.86
CA ALA A 332 -18.57 44.25 -43.55
C ALA A 332 -17.27 43.56 -43.11
N LYS A 333 -16.18 44.32 -42.99
CA LYS A 333 -14.89 43.81 -42.50
C LYS A 333 -14.99 43.42 -41.02
N ALA A 334 -15.63 44.26 -40.20
CA ALA A 334 -15.86 43.97 -38.79
C ALA A 334 -16.62 42.65 -38.59
N ARG A 335 -17.72 42.45 -39.33
CA ARG A 335 -18.50 41.20 -39.30
C ARG A 335 -17.65 39.98 -39.63
N ALA A 336 -16.83 40.05 -40.68
CA ALA A 336 -15.97 38.95 -41.08
C ALA A 336 -14.95 38.61 -39.97
N GLN A 337 -14.30 39.63 -39.40
CA GLN A 337 -13.32 39.47 -38.34
C GLN A 337 -13.92 38.91 -37.05
N PHE A 338 -15.08 39.41 -36.60
CA PHE A 338 -15.76 38.86 -35.43
C PHE A 338 -16.25 37.43 -35.66
N THR A 339 -16.76 37.12 -36.85
CA THR A 339 -17.21 35.77 -37.20
C THR A 339 -16.04 34.77 -37.17
N GLU A 340 -14.89 35.17 -37.72
CA GLU A 340 -13.68 34.36 -37.70
C GLU A 340 -13.12 34.21 -36.27
N SER A 341 -13.10 35.30 -35.48
CA SER A 341 -12.74 35.26 -34.06
C SER A 341 -13.63 34.30 -33.28
N LEU A 342 -14.95 34.33 -33.49
CA LEU A 342 -15.91 33.41 -32.88
C LEU A 342 -15.67 31.96 -33.30
N ALA A 343 -15.41 31.70 -34.58
CA ALA A 343 -15.14 30.37 -35.08
C ALA A 343 -13.87 29.77 -34.45
N LEU A 344 -12.77 30.53 -34.47
CA LEU A 344 -11.50 30.11 -33.88
C LEU A 344 -11.62 29.92 -32.38
N SER A 345 -12.20 30.88 -31.66
CA SER A 345 -12.35 30.80 -30.20
C SER A 345 -13.20 29.60 -29.76
N ARG A 346 -14.19 29.17 -30.55
CA ARG A 346 -14.93 27.92 -30.31
C ARG A 346 -14.06 26.68 -30.52
N ILE A 347 -13.25 26.65 -31.58
CA ILE A 347 -12.33 25.53 -31.88
C ILE A 347 -11.29 25.38 -30.77
N VAL A 348 -10.69 26.49 -30.33
CA VAL A 348 -9.66 26.49 -29.27
C VAL A 348 -10.23 26.60 -27.86
N GLY A 349 -11.55 26.55 -27.68
CA GLY A 349 -12.18 26.59 -26.37
C GLY A 349 -11.99 27.89 -25.56
N GLN A 350 -11.69 29.03 -26.20
CA GLN A 350 -11.61 30.34 -25.55
C GLN A 350 -12.99 30.96 -25.35
N ARG A 351 -13.74 30.47 -24.35
CA ARG A 351 -15.15 30.86 -24.16
C ARG A 351 -15.34 32.37 -23.92
N ILE A 352 -14.41 33.02 -23.25
CA ILE A 352 -14.45 34.47 -22.97
C ILE A 352 -14.36 35.30 -24.27
N ILE A 353 -13.44 34.93 -25.18
CA ILE A 353 -13.32 35.58 -26.49
C ILE A 353 -14.54 35.29 -27.36
N ALA A 354 -15.08 34.07 -27.29
CA ALA A 354 -16.31 33.71 -27.99
C ALA A 354 -17.52 34.52 -27.50
N LEU A 355 -17.62 34.81 -26.19
CA LEU A 355 -18.65 35.70 -25.65
C LEU A 355 -18.52 37.12 -26.18
N ALA A 356 -17.31 37.71 -26.12
CA ALA A 356 -17.07 39.05 -26.63
C ALA A 356 -17.39 39.16 -28.14
N ALA A 357 -16.99 38.16 -28.94
CA ALA A 357 -17.31 38.13 -30.36
C ALA A 357 -18.83 38.03 -30.62
N LEU A 358 -19.57 37.26 -29.84
CA LEU A 358 -21.03 37.17 -29.93
C LEU A 358 -21.72 38.49 -29.57
N ASP A 359 -21.21 39.18 -28.55
CA ASP A 359 -21.74 40.47 -28.11
C ASP A 359 -21.53 41.54 -29.19
N HIS A 360 -20.31 41.67 -29.71
CA HIS A 360 -20.02 42.59 -30.80
C HIS A 360 -20.78 42.27 -32.09
N LEU A 361 -20.93 40.99 -32.45
CA LEU A 361 -21.77 40.60 -33.59
C LEU A 361 -23.24 40.97 -33.37
N SER A 362 -23.75 40.78 -32.16
CA SER A 362 -25.12 41.18 -31.82
C SER A 362 -25.33 42.68 -31.99
N GLU A 363 -24.41 43.48 -31.43
CA GLU A 363 -24.46 44.95 -31.52
C GLU A 363 -24.33 45.44 -32.98
N LEU A 364 -23.38 44.89 -33.73
CA LEU A 364 -23.14 45.23 -35.14
C LEU A 364 -24.34 44.89 -36.03
N GLU A 365 -24.96 43.72 -35.85
CA GLU A 365 -26.16 43.37 -36.61
C GLU A 365 -27.36 44.25 -36.24
N TYR A 366 -27.49 44.60 -34.95
CA TYR A 366 -28.55 45.49 -34.49
C TYR A 366 -28.41 46.88 -35.09
N SER A 367 -27.21 47.47 -35.05
CA SER A 367 -26.93 48.79 -35.65
C SER A 367 -27.09 48.79 -37.17
N SER A 368 -26.88 47.64 -37.82
CA SER A 368 -27.08 47.43 -39.26
C SER A 368 -28.55 47.18 -39.64
N GLY A 369 -29.49 47.21 -38.69
CA GLY A 369 -30.92 46.95 -38.92
C GLY A 369 -31.31 45.47 -39.05
N ASN A 370 -30.38 44.54 -38.84
CA ASN A 370 -30.61 43.10 -38.92
C ASN A 370 -31.00 42.51 -37.55
N ALA A 371 -32.16 42.94 -37.04
CA ALA A 371 -32.64 42.56 -35.70
C ALA A 371 -32.74 41.04 -35.50
N ARG A 372 -33.06 40.27 -36.55
CA ARG A 372 -33.15 38.81 -36.48
C ARG A 372 -31.81 38.15 -36.18
N ALA A 373 -30.75 38.58 -36.88
CA ALA A 373 -29.41 38.07 -36.64
C ALA A 373 -28.88 38.50 -35.27
N ALA A 374 -29.11 39.77 -34.88
CA ALA A 374 -28.74 40.29 -33.57
C ALA A 374 -29.33 39.44 -32.42
N VAL A 375 -30.64 39.16 -32.46
CA VAL A 375 -31.30 38.29 -31.48
C VAL A 375 -30.72 36.87 -31.50
N GLY A 376 -30.35 36.36 -32.68
CA GLY A 376 -29.67 35.07 -32.81
C GLY A 376 -28.34 35.03 -32.06
N TYR A 377 -27.50 36.05 -32.24
CA TYR A 377 -26.24 36.17 -31.52
C TYR A 377 -26.43 36.38 -30.02
N LEU A 378 -27.39 37.21 -29.60
CA LEU A 378 -27.70 37.41 -28.18
C LEU A 378 -28.18 36.12 -27.49
N ARG A 379 -28.96 35.28 -28.18
CA ARG A 379 -29.35 33.96 -27.67
C ARG A 379 -28.14 33.05 -27.50
N ALA A 380 -27.27 32.99 -28.51
CA ALA A 380 -26.04 32.21 -28.42
C ALA A 380 -25.10 32.73 -27.32
N TYR A 381 -25.02 34.05 -27.13
CA TYR A 381 -24.30 34.68 -26.04
C TYR A 381 -24.82 34.21 -24.69
N ARG A 382 -26.15 34.27 -24.46
CA ARG A 382 -26.76 33.84 -23.20
C ARG A 382 -26.49 32.37 -22.91
N VAL A 383 -26.68 31.49 -23.89
CA VAL A 383 -26.40 30.05 -23.72
C VAL A 383 -24.94 29.82 -23.34
N LEU A 384 -23.99 30.45 -24.05
CA LEU A 384 -22.57 30.29 -23.73
C LEU A 384 -22.24 30.87 -22.36
N ARG A 385 -22.79 32.04 -22.02
CA ARG A 385 -22.59 32.71 -20.74
C ARG A 385 -23.07 31.81 -19.61
N ASP A 386 -24.28 31.31 -19.70
CA ASP A 386 -24.85 30.47 -18.64
C ASP A 386 -24.00 29.18 -18.46
N THR A 387 -23.39 28.62 -19.51
CA THR A 387 -22.44 27.48 -19.36
C THR A 387 -21.09 27.81 -18.72
N ILE A 388 -20.71 29.09 -18.63
CA ILE A 388 -19.50 29.58 -17.94
C ILE A 388 -19.82 29.82 -16.46
N PHE A 389 -21.00 30.39 -16.17
CA PHE A 389 -21.37 30.85 -14.82
C PHE A 389 -22.30 29.91 -14.04
N ASP A 390 -22.68 28.74 -14.58
CA ASP A 390 -23.57 27.78 -13.90
C ASP A 390 -22.82 26.59 -13.26
N GLN A 391 -23.35 26.13 -12.12
CA GLN A 391 -22.85 25.07 -11.23
C GLN A 391 -22.70 23.70 -11.91
N ASP A 392 -23.29 23.48 -13.08
CA ASP A 392 -23.30 22.18 -13.77
C ASP A 392 -21.89 21.77 -14.26
N ALA A 393 -20.98 22.74 -14.42
CA ALA A 393 -19.56 22.48 -14.60
C ALA A 393 -18.90 21.86 -13.36
N ALA A 394 -19.34 22.22 -12.15
CA ALA A 394 -18.90 21.62 -10.89
C ALA A 394 -19.41 20.18 -10.74
N LEU A 395 -20.60 19.85 -11.26
CA LEU A 395 -21.12 18.47 -11.29
C LEU A 395 -20.32 17.55 -12.21
N ARG A 396 -19.84 18.05 -13.37
CA ARG A 396 -18.93 17.29 -14.24
C ARG A 396 -17.57 17.02 -13.59
N ILE A 397 -17.13 17.92 -12.70
CA ILE A 397 -15.90 17.78 -11.91
C ILE A 397 -16.10 16.79 -10.76
N ALA A 398 -17.20 16.89 -10.00
CA ALA A 398 -17.57 15.90 -9.00
C ALA A 398 -17.68 14.49 -9.62
N ALA A 399 -18.19 14.38 -10.85
CA ALA A 399 -18.22 13.12 -11.59
C ALA A 399 -16.82 12.62 -12.02
N ARG A 400 -15.84 13.50 -12.23
CA ARG A 400 -14.43 13.13 -12.51
C ARG A 400 -13.68 12.75 -11.23
N GLU A 401 -13.87 13.48 -10.13
CA GLU A 401 -13.33 13.15 -8.81
C GLU A 401 -13.89 11.82 -8.30
N ALA A 402 -15.21 11.62 -8.40
CA ALA A 402 -15.85 10.34 -8.06
C ALA A 402 -15.30 9.19 -8.90
N ARG A 403 -15.07 9.38 -10.22
CA ARG A 403 -14.45 8.35 -11.08
C ARG A 403 -13.00 8.05 -10.66
N SER A 404 -12.23 9.08 -10.32
CA SER A 404 -10.84 8.93 -9.85
C SER A 404 -10.76 8.18 -8.52
N GLU A 405 -11.66 8.50 -7.59
CA GLU A 405 -11.76 7.83 -6.28
C GLU A 405 -12.27 6.39 -6.42
N THR A 406 -13.27 6.14 -7.27
CA THR A 406 -13.73 4.77 -7.55
C THR A 406 -12.66 3.93 -8.23
N ASP A 407 -11.89 4.49 -9.16
CA ASP A 407 -10.80 3.80 -9.83
C ASP A 407 -9.61 3.55 -8.88
N ALA A 408 -9.37 4.45 -7.93
CA ALA A 408 -8.36 4.26 -6.89
C ALA A 408 -8.78 3.17 -5.88
N ALA A 409 -10.05 3.18 -5.44
CA ALA A 409 -10.61 2.17 -4.55
C ALA A 409 -10.64 0.78 -5.21
N LEU A 410 -11.01 0.69 -6.49
CA LEU A 410 -10.99 -0.55 -7.25
C LEU A 410 -9.57 -1.12 -7.36
N ARG A 411 -8.58 -0.27 -7.65
CA ARG A 411 -7.17 -0.69 -7.69
C ARG A 411 -6.65 -1.16 -6.33
N ALA A 412 -7.04 -0.50 -5.24
CA ALA A 412 -6.70 -0.92 -3.88
C ALA A 412 -7.31 -2.29 -3.54
N ASN A 413 -8.57 -2.53 -3.91
CA ASN A 413 -9.24 -3.82 -3.71
C ASN A 413 -8.57 -4.95 -4.50
N VAL A 414 -8.21 -4.71 -5.76
CA VAL A 414 -7.46 -5.70 -6.57
C VAL A 414 -6.11 -6.03 -5.95
N GLN A 415 -5.39 -5.03 -5.41
CA GLN A 415 -4.13 -5.27 -4.70
C GLN A 415 -4.30 -6.04 -3.38
N LEU A 416 -5.38 -5.78 -2.63
CA LEU A 416 -5.70 -6.52 -1.42
C LEU A 416 -6.06 -7.99 -1.73
N GLN A 417 -6.79 -8.24 -2.82
CA GLN A 417 -7.08 -9.59 -3.29
C GLN A 417 -5.81 -10.36 -3.67
N ALA A 418 -4.91 -9.73 -4.45
CA ALA A 418 -3.63 -10.35 -4.80
C ALA A 418 -2.76 -10.69 -3.57
N ARG A 419 -2.71 -9.80 -2.57
CA ARG A 419 -2.03 -10.08 -1.29
C ARG A 419 -2.70 -11.20 -0.50
N GLY A 420 -4.03 -11.29 -0.54
CA GLY A 420 -4.78 -12.38 0.08
C GLY A 420 -4.47 -13.73 -0.55
N GLU A 421 -4.39 -13.80 -1.88
CA GLU A 421 -4.01 -15.00 -2.61
C GLU A 421 -2.57 -15.44 -2.30
N GLU A 422 -1.63 -14.49 -2.27
CA GLU A 422 -0.24 -14.77 -1.89
C GLU A 422 -0.14 -15.30 -0.44
N GLN A 423 -0.88 -14.71 0.49
CA GLN A 423 -0.96 -15.18 1.88
C GLN A 423 -1.59 -16.58 1.98
N GLN A 424 -2.62 -16.89 1.20
CA GLN A 424 -3.21 -18.23 1.19
C GLN A 424 -2.24 -19.30 0.67
N VAL A 425 -1.42 -18.97 -0.33
CA VAL A 425 -0.35 -19.87 -0.80
C VAL A 425 0.70 -20.09 0.30
N VAL A 426 1.08 -19.06 1.06
CA VAL A 426 2.00 -19.21 2.20
C VAL A 426 1.40 -20.04 3.32
N ILE A 427 0.14 -19.79 3.70
CA ILE A 427 -0.57 -20.53 4.76
C ILE A 427 -0.74 -22.00 4.36
N SER A 428 -1.07 -22.30 3.10
CA SER A 428 -1.21 -23.68 2.62
C SER A 428 0.12 -24.45 2.65
N ARG A 429 1.24 -23.80 2.32
CA ARG A 429 2.58 -24.38 2.48
C ARG A 429 2.95 -24.61 3.95
N GLN A 430 2.62 -23.68 4.84
CA GLN A 430 2.85 -23.87 6.28
C GLN A 430 2.00 -25.01 6.86
N ARG A 431 0.75 -25.17 6.41
CA ARG A 431 -0.10 -26.28 6.82
C ARG A 431 0.47 -27.62 6.36
N SER A 432 0.94 -27.72 5.12
CA SER A 432 1.53 -28.96 4.61
C SER A 432 2.84 -29.32 5.34
N THR A 433 3.69 -28.35 5.66
CA THR A 433 4.91 -28.61 6.44
C THR A 433 4.61 -29.02 7.88
N VAL A 434 3.64 -28.40 8.54
CA VAL A 434 3.20 -28.80 9.91
C VAL A 434 2.60 -30.21 9.91
N ILE A 435 1.74 -30.53 8.94
CA ILE A 435 1.16 -31.88 8.82
C ILE A 435 2.26 -32.92 8.60
N MET A 436 3.18 -32.69 7.66
CA MET A 436 4.32 -33.60 7.44
C MET A 436 5.18 -33.77 8.69
N GLY A 437 5.47 -32.69 9.41
CA GLY A 437 6.19 -32.73 10.68
C GLY A 437 5.46 -33.55 11.74
N SER A 438 4.13 -33.43 11.83
CA SER A 438 3.31 -34.20 12.78
C SER A 438 3.29 -35.70 12.47
N ILE A 439 3.26 -36.07 11.18
CA ILE A 439 3.33 -37.47 10.75
C ILE A 439 4.69 -38.06 11.11
N ILE A 440 5.79 -37.35 10.82
CA ILE A 440 7.14 -37.80 11.17
C ILE A 440 7.26 -38.00 12.69
N LEU A 441 6.78 -37.04 13.49
CA LEU A 441 6.82 -37.15 14.95
C LEU A 441 6.01 -38.35 15.47
N ALA A 442 4.85 -38.61 14.88
CA ALA A 442 4.02 -39.77 15.23
C ALA A 442 4.73 -41.09 14.88
N LEU A 443 5.38 -41.18 13.72
CA LEU A 443 6.15 -42.36 13.30
C LEU A 443 7.35 -42.62 14.23
N VAL A 444 8.09 -41.56 14.59
CA VAL A 444 9.22 -41.67 15.53
C VAL A 444 8.73 -42.12 16.91
N SER A 445 7.62 -41.56 17.39
CA SER A 445 7.02 -41.95 18.67
C SER A 445 6.55 -43.41 18.67
N ALA A 446 5.92 -43.86 17.59
CA ALA A 446 5.50 -45.25 17.41
C ALA A 446 6.71 -46.21 17.37
N LEU A 447 7.79 -45.84 16.68
CA LEU A 447 9.02 -46.63 16.66
C LEU A 447 9.66 -46.75 18.05
N LEU A 448 9.71 -45.65 18.81
CA LEU A 448 10.20 -45.66 20.19
C LEU A 448 9.36 -46.56 21.10
N LEU A 449 8.03 -46.50 20.98
CA LEU A 449 7.13 -47.38 21.72
C LEU A 449 7.35 -48.85 21.34
N LEU A 450 7.56 -49.15 20.06
CA LEU A 450 7.89 -50.49 19.58
C LEU A 450 9.21 -51.00 20.16
N LEU A 451 10.24 -50.14 20.20
CA LEU A 451 11.54 -50.48 20.79
C LEU A 451 11.41 -50.75 22.30
N VAL A 452 10.70 -49.90 23.04
CA VAL A 452 10.44 -50.10 24.46
C VAL A 452 9.63 -51.38 24.70
N TYR A 453 8.63 -51.65 23.87
CA TYR A 453 7.85 -52.88 23.93
C TYR A 453 8.73 -54.12 23.70
N HIS A 454 9.58 -54.09 22.68
CA HIS A 454 10.50 -55.19 22.39
C HIS A 454 11.47 -55.42 23.54
N GLN A 455 12.06 -54.35 24.08
CA GLN A 455 13.00 -54.42 25.20
C GLN A 455 12.34 -54.96 26.48
N ARG A 456 11.09 -54.56 26.77
CA ARG A 456 10.33 -55.12 27.90
C ARG A 456 10.05 -56.61 27.71
N ARG A 457 9.66 -57.01 26.50
CA ARG A 457 9.38 -58.41 26.16
C ARG A 457 10.63 -59.28 26.29
N GLU A 458 11.78 -58.80 25.85
CA GLU A 458 13.06 -59.49 26.02
C GLU A 458 13.43 -59.63 27.50
N ARG A 459 13.31 -58.55 28.29
CA ARG A 459 13.56 -58.61 29.75
C ARG A 459 12.64 -59.63 30.44
N ALA A 460 11.36 -59.66 30.08
CA ALA A 460 10.41 -60.64 30.64
C ALA A 460 10.78 -62.08 30.25
N ARG A 461 11.22 -62.33 29.00
CA ARG A 461 11.72 -63.64 28.57
C ARG A 461 12.95 -64.08 29.36
N VAL A 462 13.91 -63.18 29.53
CA VAL A 462 15.13 -63.46 30.31
C VAL A 462 14.80 -63.77 31.77
N ALA A 463 13.88 -63.00 32.39
CA ALA A 463 13.44 -63.26 33.75
C ALA A 463 12.71 -64.61 33.90
N ALA A 464 11.86 -64.97 32.93
CA ALA A 464 11.18 -66.27 32.93
C ALA A 464 12.15 -67.46 32.78
N LEU A 465 13.16 -67.33 31.91
CA LEU A 465 14.23 -68.33 31.77
C LEU A 465 15.05 -68.46 33.06
N ALA A 466 15.35 -67.35 33.73
CA ALA A 466 16.07 -67.38 35.00
C ALA A 466 15.27 -68.09 36.11
N ALA A 467 13.96 -67.87 36.19
CA ALA A 467 13.08 -68.54 37.14
C ALA A 467 13.00 -70.05 36.89
N ALA A 468 12.82 -70.48 35.63
CA ALA A 468 12.80 -71.90 35.27
C ALA A 468 14.13 -72.61 35.57
N ASN A 469 15.26 -71.92 35.35
CA ASN A 469 16.58 -72.46 35.70
C ASN A 469 16.77 -72.63 37.21
N ALA A 470 16.20 -71.73 38.03
CA ALA A 470 16.24 -71.85 39.49
C ALA A 470 15.40 -73.04 39.99
N GLU A 471 14.24 -73.28 39.40
CA GLU A 471 13.38 -74.44 39.70
C GLU A 471 14.05 -75.77 39.33
N LEU A 472 14.69 -75.83 38.17
CA LEU A 472 15.49 -77.01 37.77
C LEU A 472 16.66 -77.26 38.72
N ALA A 473 17.27 -76.20 39.27
CA ALA A 473 18.36 -76.34 40.23
C ALA A 473 17.85 -76.92 41.57
N SER A 474 16.70 -76.47 42.08
CA SER A 474 16.12 -77.04 43.31
C SER A 474 15.70 -78.49 43.13
N LEU A 475 15.08 -78.83 41.99
CA LEU A 475 14.64 -80.20 41.71
C LEU A 475 15.82 -81.18 41.58
N ASN A 476 16.93 -80.73 40.98
CA ASN A 476 18.16 -81.51 40.93
C ASN A 476 18.74 -81.78 42.32
N GLU A 477 18.65 -80.82 43.23
CA GLU A 477 19.13 -81.00 44.60
C GLU A 477 18.22 -81.93 45.41
N GLU A 478 16.89 -81.82 45.27
CA GLU A 478 15.94 -82.75 45.87
C GLU A 478 16.17 -84.20 45.41
N LEU A 479 16.39 -84.41 44.12
CA LEU A 479 16.73 -85.72 43.56
C LEU A 479 18.01 -86.30 44.15
N ARG A 480 19.04 -85.47 44.36
CA ARG A 480 20.29 -85.90 45.00
C ARG A 480 20.07 -86.33 46.45
N THR A 481 19.27 -85.60 47.21
CA THR A 481 18.92 -85.98 48.59
C THR A 481 18.09 -87.26 48.66
N ALA A 482 17.09 -87.43 47.78
CA ALA A 482 16.27 -88.64 47.74
C ALA A 482 17.10 -89.90 47.40
N LEU A 483 18.10 -89.75 46.53
CA LEU A 483 19.04 -90.83 46.19
C LEU A 483 19.94 -91.22 47.37
N ALA A 484 20.26 -90.29 48.27
CA ALA A 484 21.07 -90.54 49.46
C ALA A 484 20.31 -91.30 50.57
N GLU A 485 18.97 -91.26 50.58
CA GLU A 485 18.15 -91.90 51.63
C GLU A 485 17.84 -93.39 51.37
N VAL A 486 18.20 -93.95 50.22
CA VAL A 486 18.02 -95.38 49.93
C VAL A 486 19.08 -96.20 50.68
N ARG A 487 18.74 -96.62 51.90
CA ARG A 487 19.57 -97.44 52.80
C ARG A 487 19.92 -98.80 52.18
N THR A 488 21.19 -99.01 51.87
CA THR A 488 21.75 -100.33 51.52
C THR A 488 21.95 -101.18 52.79
N LEU A 489 21.58 -102.46 52.74
CA LEU A 489 21.93 -103.45 53.78
C LEU A 489 23.47 -103.41 54.00
N SER A 490 23.91 -103.28 55.25
CA SER A 490 25.33 -103.21 55.60
C SER A 490 25.61 -103.94 56.92
N GLY A 491 26.76 -104.60 57.03
CA GLY A 491 27.19 -105.35 58.23
C GLY A 491 27.34 -106.86 58.04
N LEU A 492 27.70 -107.55 59.13
CA LEU A 492 28.00 -108.99 59.13
C LEU A 492 26.73 -109.83 59.36
N ILE A 493 26.43 -110.74 58.43
CA ILE A 493 25.29 -111.67 58.54
C ILE A 493 25.84 -113.06 58.93
N PRO A 494 25.69 -113.52 60.18
CA PRO A 494 26.22 -114.81 60.61
C PRO A 494 25.36 -115.99 60.13
N ILE A 495 26.00 -116.98 59.48
CA ILE A 495 25.40 -118.23 59.01
C ILE A 495 26.21 -119.42 59.53
N CYS A 496 25.51 -120.46 59.98
CA CYS A 496 26.16 -121.68 60.44
C CYS A 496 26.68 -122.55 59.29
N ALA A 497 27.99 -122.81 59.23
CA ALA A 497 28.61 -123.64 58.20
C ALA A 497 28.06 -125.08 58.16
N ASN A 498 27.62 -125.62 59.31
CA ASN A 498 27.02 -126.95 59.37
C ASN A 498 25.54 -126.96 59.02
N CYS A 499 24.77 -125.93 59.42
CA CYS A 499 23.37 -125.80 58.99
C CYS A 499 23.24 -125.56 57.48
N LYS A 500 24.29 -125.00 56.84
CA LYS A 500 24.39 -124.89 55.38
C LYS A 500 24.42 -126.26 54.67
N LYS A 501 24.79 -127.35 55.36
CA LYS A 501 25.10 -128.65 54.74
C LYS A 501 24.00 -129.73 54.74
N VAL A 502 22.79 -129.49 55.28
CA VAL A 502 21.76 -130.55 55.47
C VAL A 502 20.46 -130.32 54.68
N ARG A 503 20.49 -129.65 53.51
CA ARG A 503 19.33 -129.58 52.59
C ARG A 503 19.79 -129.29 51.15
N ASP A 504 19.61 -130.28 50.26
CA ASP A 504 19.81 -130.31 48.79
C ASP A 504 20.29 -128.98 48.14
N ASP A 505 21.60 -128.84 47.94
CA ASP A 505 22.29 -127.64 47.49
C ASP A 505 22.48 -127.59 45.96
N ARG A 506 21.46 -127.15 45.24
CA ARG A 506 21.56 -126.80 43.80
C ARG A 506 22.07 -125.37 43.56
N GLY A 507 23.08 -124.91 44.32
CA GLY A 507 23.73 -123.59 44.14
C GLY A 507 22.93 -122.36 44.60
N TYR A 508 21.76 -122.53 45.23
CA TYR A 508 20.87 -121.41 45.60
C TYR A 508 21.49 -120.43 46.62
N TRP A 509 22.25 -120.94 47.59
CA TRP A 509 22.89 -120.09 48.61
C TRP A 509 24.03 -119.24 48.05
N GLU A 510 24.76 -119.73 47.06
CA GLU A 510 25.82 -118.98 46.39
C GLU A 510 25.25 -117.84 45.55
N ALA A 511 24.10 -118.07 44.90
CA ALA A 511 23.35 -117.02 44.21
C ALA A 511 22.85 -115.93 45.16
N VAL A 512 22.41 -116.29 46.38
CA VAL A 512 21.98 -115.33 47.40
C VAL A 512 23.17 -114.57 48.00
N GLU A 513 24.27 -115.26 48.33
CA GLU A 513 25.50 -114.61 48.81
C GLU A 513 26.04 -113.62 47.76
N THR A 514 26.04 -114.00 46.48
CA THR A 514 26.44 -113.13 45.36
C THR A 514 25.48 -111.94 45.19
N PHE A 515 24.17 -112.19 45.13
CA PHE A 515 23.17 -111.14 44.96
C PHE A 515 23.22 -110.08 46.07
N VAL A 516 23.42 -110.51 47.33
CA VAL A 516 23.49 -109.61 48.47
C VAL A 516 24.83 -108.88 48.51
N SER A 517 25.96 -109.52 48.17
CA SER A 517 27.27 -108.85 48.14
C SER A 517 27.44 -107.86 46.98
N GLU A 518 26.82 -108.10 45.82
CA GLU A 518 26.88 -107.16 44.68
C GLU A 518 26.00 -105.92 44.88
N ARG A 519 24.95 -106.02 45.70
CA ARG A 519 23.91 -104.99 45.84
C ARG A 519 23.80 -104.39 47.23
N SER A 520 24.70 -104.78 48.13
CA SER A 520 24.72 -104.29 49.51
C SER A 520 26.14 -104.34 50.07
N ASN A 521 26.38 -103.58 51.14
CA ASN A 521 27.64 -103.61 51.87
C ASN A 521 27.63 -104.68 52.98
N ALA A 522 26.83 -105.74 52.85
CA ALA A 522 26.73 -106.81 53.84
C ALA A 522 27.64 -108.00 53.48
N THR A 523 28.27 -108.61 54.49
CA THR A 523 29.18 -109.75 54.32
C THR A 523 28.71 -110.92 55.17
N PHE A 524 28.64 -112.12 54.59
CA PHE A 524 28.27 -113.31 55.36
C PHE A 524 29.47 -113.84 56.15
N SER A 525 29.26 -114.27 57.40
CA SER A 525 30.27 -115.05 58.15
C SER A 525 29.83 -116.49 58.31
N HIS A 526 30.76 -117.43 58.13
CA HIS A 526 30.52 -118.86 58.23
C HIS A 526 31.13 -119.40 59.54
N SER A 527 30.42 -119.23 60.66
CA SER A 527 30.79 -119.81 61.96
C SER A 527 30.03 -121.12 62.22
N ILE A 528 30.35 -121.89 63.26
CA ILE A 528 29.55 -123.05 63.68
C ILE A 528 28.57 -122.61 64.79
N CYS A 529 27.27 -122.89 64.64
CA CYS A 529 26.28 -122.46 65.64
C CYS A 529 26.36 -123.29 66.92
N GLN A 530 25.82 -122.71 67.99
CA GLN A 530 25.69 -123.31 69.32
C GLN A 530 25.01 -124.68 69.32
N THR A 531 24.14 -124.98 68.35
CA THR A 531 23.46 -126.28 68.23
C THR A 531 24.34 -127.34 67.56
N CYS A 532 25.11 -126.96 66.53
CA CYS A 532 25.96 -127.90 65.78
C CYS A 532 27.32 -128.13 66.45
N GLY A 533 27.84 -127.15 67.18
CA GLY A 533 29.13 -127.23 67.83
C GLY A 533 29.30 -128.43 68.77
N PRO A 534 28.38 -128.64 69.75
CA PRO A 534 28.45 -129.77 70.67
C PRO A 534 28.36 -131.13 69.97
N GLN A 535 27.57 -131.24 68.89
CA GLN A 535 27.44 -132.48 68.11
C GLN A 535 28.70 -132.83 67.31
N LEU A 536 29.43 -131.81 66.83
CA LEU A 536 30.61 -132.01 65.99
C LEU A 536 31.91 -132.16 66.78
N TYR A 537 32.04 -131.44 67.90
CA TYR A 537 33.31 -131.35 68.64
C TYR A 537 33.25 -131.92 70.07
N GLY A 538 32.08 -132.37 70.54
CA GLY A 538 31.92 -132.97 71.86
C GLY A 538 32.53 -132.11 72.97
N ASP A 539 33.42 -132.72 73.75
CA ASP A 539 34.09 -132.07 74.90
C ASP A 539 35.09 -130.97 74.49
N LEU A 540 35.49 -130.90 73.21
CA LEU A 540 36.35 -129.84 72.67
C LEU A 540 35.57 -128.57 72.31
N TRP A 541 34.24 -128.59 72.38
CA TRP A 541 33.43 -127.40 72.13
C TRP A 541 33.47 -126.45 73.34
N PRO A 542 33.84 -125.17 73.16
CA PRO A 542 33.90 -124.22 74.26
C PRO A 542 32.53 -124.08 74.95
N GLY A 543 32.43 -124.55 76.21
CA GLY A 543 31.20 -124.54 77.01
C GLY A 543 30.64 -125.93 77.39
N SER A 544 31.27 -127.03 76.98
CA SER A 544 30.91 -128.40 77.42
C SER A 544 31.40 -128.68 78.87
N PRO A 545 30.58 -129.23 79.79
CA PRO A 545 31.02 -129.54 81.17
C PRO A 545 32.04 -130.68 81.20
N GLN A 546 33.20 -130.50 81.85
CA GLN A 546 34.22 -131.55 82.02
C GLN A 546 33.94 -132.37 83.31
N SER A 547 33.64 -133.67 83.09
CA SER A 547 33.35 -134.79 84.03
C SER A 547 32.45 -134.54 85.23
#